data_AF-A0A7S0W7E6-F1
#
_entry.id   AF-A0A7S0W7E6-F1
#
_cell.length_a   1.000
_cell.length_b   1.000
_cell.length_c   1.000
_cell.angle_alpha   90.00
_cell.angle_beta   90.00
_cell.angle_gamma   90.00
#
_symmetry.space_group_name_H-M   'P 1'
#
loop_
_entity.id
_entity.type
_entity.pdbx_description
1 polymer ?
#
loop_
_entity_poly.entity_id
_entity_poly.type
_entity_poly.pdbx_seq_one_letter_code
_entity_poly.pdbx_strand_id
1 'polypeptide(L)'
;KVAIFDTGVDPGVAGLQVTSDGRPKIIDVVDCTGSGDVDTSEEKPIDTATNTVTGLSGRTLKLGHWKIPSNKVRLGLKRAFEIFPGGLKGRIKADRKREFDEKHRKAVTEAQRA
;
A
#
# COMPACT_ATOMS: atom_id res chain seq x y z
N LYS A 1 16.76 19.59 20.59
CA LYS A 1 16.08 18.68 19.63
C LYS A 1 17.15 18.09 18.74
N VAL A 2 17.04 16.81 18.37
CA VAL A 2 18.01 16.10 17.52
C VAL A 2 17.26 15.57 16.31
N ALA A 3 17.86 15.69 15.12
CA ALA A 3 17.37 15.06 13.90
C ALA A 3 18.24 13.83 13.59
N ILE A 4 17.61 12.74 13.17
CA ILE A 4 18.28 11.48 12.85
C ILE A 4 17.98 11.17 11.38
N PHE A 5 19.03 11.09 10.57
CA PHE A 5 18.94 10.71 9.16
C PHE A 5 19.40 9.26 9.04
N ASP A 6 18.45 8.36 8.85
CA ASP A 6 18.65 6.92 8.78
C ASP A 6 17.62 6.34 7.81
N THR A 7 17.59 5.02 7.68
CA THR A 7 16.62 4.22 6.93
C THR A 7 15.21 4.20 7.53
N GLY A 8 15.04 4.71 8.76
CA GLY A 8 13.74 4.84 9.43
C GLY A 8 13.83 4.52 10.92
N VAL A 9 12.72 4.67 11.63
CA VAL A 9 12.57 4.33 13.05
C VAL A 9 11.16 3.82 13.31
N ASP A 10 11.01 2.85 14.22
CA ASP A 10 9.70 2.44 14.72
C ASP A 10 9.26 3.37 15.87
N PRO A 11 8.26 4.25 15.68
CA PRO A 11 7.79 5.12 16.74
C PRO A 11 6.99 4.38 17.82
N GLY A 12 6.58 3.13 17.59
CA GLY A 12 5.84 2.31 18.54
C GLY A 12 6.70 1.58 19.57
N VAL A 13 8.03 1.61 19.45
CA VAL A 13 8.91 0.89 20.39
C VAL A 13 8.88 1.55 21.77
N ALA A 14 8.83 0.73 22.83
CA ALA A 14 8.66 1.20 24.21
C ALA A 14 9.73 2.22 24.66
N GLY A 15 10.99 2.05 24.21
CA GLY A 15 12.11 2.94 24.57
C GLY A 15 12.11 4.30 23.86
N LEU A 16 11.18 4.52 22.92
CA LEU A 16 11.06 5.76 22.14
C LEU A 16 9.73 6.50 22.35
N GLN A 17 8.91 6.08 23.33
CA GLN A 17 7.63 6.74 23.62
C GLN A 17 7.84 8.10 24.29
N VAL A 18 8.51 8.10 25.45
CA VAL A 18 8.65 9.27 26.31
C VAL A 18 10.09 9.53 26.71
N THR A 19 10.39 10.78 26.98
CA THR A 19 11.64 11.25 27.57
C THR A 19 11.59 11.15 29.09
N SER A 20 12.72 11.38 29.78
CA SER A 20 12.81 11.33 31.23
C SER A 20 11.94 12.38 31.96
N ASP A 21 11.46 13.40 31.24
CA ASP A 21 10.55 14.42 31.76
C ASP A 21 9.10 14.24 31.29
N GLY A 22 8.76 13.08 30.71
CA GLY A 22 7.40 12.70 30.36
C GLY A 22 6.90 13.21 29.01
N ARG A 23 7.72 13.96 28.25
CA ARG A 23 7.33 14.45 26.91
C ARG A 23 7.57 13.41 25.82
N PRO A 24 6.82 13.43 24.69
CA PRO A 24 7.06 12.56 23.55
C PRO A 24 8.50 12.66 23.05
N LYS A 25 9.16 11.52 22.84
CA LYS A 25 10.55 11.49 22.41
C LYS A 25 10.71 11.65 20.89
N ILE A 26 9.77 11.13 20.12
CA ILE A 26 9.66 11.37 18.68
C ILE A 26 8.62 12.47 18.46
N ILE A 27 9.06 13.54 17.80
CA ILE A 27 8.19 14.68 17.47
C ILE A 27 7.61 14.51 16.06
N ASP A 28 8.43 14.02 15.12
CA ASP A 28 8.08 13.88 13.72
C ASP A 28 8.89 12.76 13.06
N VAL A 29 8.32 12.17 12.01
CA VAL A 29 8.94 11.13 11.18
C VAL A 29 8.61 11.44 9.72
N VAL A 30 9.64 11.68 8.92
CA VAL A 30 9.49 12.03 7.51
C VAL A 30 10.31 11.05 6.66
N ASP A 31 9.65 10.42 5.69
CA ASP A 31 10.33 9.67 4.62
C ASP A 31 10.70 10.63 3.49
N CYS A 32 11.99 10.94 3.37
CA CYS A 32 12.51 11.84 2.34
C CYS A 32 12.89 11.11 1.04
N THR A 33 12.67 9.79 0.93
CA THR A 33 13.02 9.00 -0.26
C THR A 33 11.98 9.10 -1.37
N GLY A 34 10.76 9.53 -1.06
CA GLY A 34 9.62 9.51 -1.97
C GLY A 34 9.08 8.11 -2.28
N SER A 35 9.62 7.06 -1.63
CA SER A 35 9.21 5.67 -1.87
C SER A 35 7.73 5.43 -1.51
N GLY A 36 7.23 6.18 -0.52
CA GLY A 36 5.85 6.18 -0.07
C GLY A 36 4.89 7.07 -0.87
N ASP A 37 5.37 7.87 -1.83
CA ASP A 37 4.54 8.89 -2.47
C ASP A 37 3.37 8.26 -3.26
N VAL A 38 2.18 8.83 -3.09
CA VAL A 38 0.97 8.45 -3.83
C VAL A 38 0.34 9.73 -4.35
N ASP A 39 0.15 9.82 -5.66
CA ASP A 39 -0.61 10.93 -6.25
C ASP A 39 -2.08 10.81 -5.84
N THR A 40 -2.54 11.78 -5.05
CA THR A 40 -3.93 11.90 -4.61
C THR A 40 -4.61 13.14 -5.17
N SER A 41 -4.18 13.62 -6.34
CA SER A 41 -4.71 14.85 -6.95
C SER A 41 -6.15 14.68 -7.44
N GLU A 42 -6.59 13.46 -7.71
CA GLU A 42 -7.96 13.15 -8.14
C GLU A 42 -8.95 13.23 -6.99
N GLU A 43 -9.92 14.14 -7.10
CA GLU A 43 -11.05 14.26 -6.19
C GLU A 43 -12.30 13.57 -6.77
N LYS A 44 -12.92 12.67 -6.02
CA LYS A 44 -14.16 11.99 -6.40
C LYS A 44 -15.27 12.24 -5.38
N PRO A 45 -16.52 12.42 -5.83
CA PRO A 45 -17.66 12.49 -4.93
C PRO A 45 -17.93 11.12 -4.29
N ILE A 46 -18.42 11.16 -3.07
CA ILE A 46 -18.92 9.99 -2.34
C ILE A 46 -20.39 9.79 -2.73
N ASP A 47 -20.78 8.56 -3.02
CA ASP A 47 -22.20 8.18 -3.00
C ASP A 47 -22.66 8.09 -1.55
N THR A 48 -23.41 9.09 -1.10
CA THR A 48 -23.90 9.21 0.28
C THR A 48 -24.98 8.18 0.62
N ALA A 49 -25.67 7.61 -0.37
CA ALA A 49 -26.70 6.61 -0.13
C ALA A 49 -26.09 5.26 0.25
N THR A 50 -24.98 4.89 -0.40
CA THR A 50 -24.29 3.61 -0.15
C THR A 50 -23.01 3.76 0.68
N ASN A 51 -22.58 5.00 0.93
CA ASN A 51 -21.31 5.36 1.53
C ASN A 51 -20.11 4.73 0.81
N THR A 52 -20.11 4.86 -0.51
CA THR A 52 -19.07 4.31 -1.39
C THR A 52 -18.46 5.34 -2.32
N VAL A 53 -17.30 5.01 -2.88
CA VAL A 53 -16.64 5.78 -3.94
C VAL A 53 -16.03 4.84 -4.97
N THR A 54 -16.10 5.21 -6.24
CA THR A 54 -15.40 4.48 -7.30
C THR A 54 -13.91 4.82 -7.26
N GLY A 55 -13.08 3.83 -6.93
CA GLY A 55 -11.63 3.93 -6.91
C GLY A 55 -11.04 4.15 -8.31
N LEU A 56 -9.80 4.66 -8.38
CA LEU A 56 -9.08 4.87 -9.65
C LEU A 56 -8.86 3.58 -10.45
N SER A 57 -8.90 2.42 -9.80
CA SER A 57 -8.85 1.12 -10.47
C SER A 57 -10.20 0.66 -11.02
N GLY A 58 -11.25 1.48 -10.93
CA GLY A 58 -12.64 1.14 -11.27
C GLY A 58 -13.40 0.32 -10.22
N ARG A 59 -12.76 -0.08 -9.10
CA ARG A 59 -13.40 -0.86 -8.04
C ARG A 59 -14.14 0.05 -7.06
N THR A 60 -15.30 -0.37 -6.59
CA THR A 60 -16.05 0.35 -5.55
C THR A 60 -15.38 0.16 -4.18
N LEU A 61 -15.09 1.25 -3.50
CA LEU A 61 -14.53 1.30 -2.15
C LEU A 61 -15.62 1.68 -1.15
N LYS A 62 -15.70 1.00 -0.01
CA LYS A 62 -16.60 1.32 1.11
C LYS A 62 -15.84 2.14 2.14
N LEU A 63 -16.40 3.28 2.55
CA LEU A 63 -15.71 4.23 3.46
C LEU A 63 -15.92 3.94 4.95
N GLY A 64 -16.78 2.96 5.29
CA GLY A 64 -17.01 2.57 6.69
C GLY A 64 -17.66 3.68 7.52
N HIS A 65 -17.15 3.94 8.72
CA HIS A 65 -17.72 4.94 9.64
C HIS A 65 -17.15 6.36 9.47
N TRP A 66 -16.42 6.63 8.38
CA TRP A 66 -15.78 7.91 8.17
C TRP A 66 -16.82 9.00 7.90
N LYS A 67 -16.74 10.10 8.67
CA LYS A 67 -17.54 11.30 8.47
C LYS A 67 -16.76 12.28 7.62
N ILE A 68 -17.22 12.54 6.40
CA ILE A 68 -16.51 13.39 5.44
C ILE A 68 -17.45 14.56 5.08
N PRO A 69 -17.31 15.72 5.75
CA PRO A 69 -18.25 16.84 5.60
C PRO A 69 -18.36 17.38 4.17
N SER A 70 -17.29 17.27 3.38
CA SER A 70 -17.25 17.74 1.99
C SER A 70 -17.98 16.82 1.00
N ASN A 71 -18.36 15.61 1.41
CA ASN A 71 -18.86 14.54 0.53
C ASN A 71 -17.93 14.22 -0.66
N LYS A 72 -16.63 14.52 -0.52
CA LYS A 72 -15.62 14.28 -1.55
C LYS A 72 -14.35 13.73 -0.92
N VAL A 73 -13.69 12.82 -1.64
CA VAL A 73 -12.44 12.20 -1.23
C VAL A 73 -11.38 12.38 -2.30
N ARG A 74 -10.14 12.54 -1.85
CA ARG A 74 -8.95 12.44 -2.70
C ARG A 74 -8.50 11.00 -2.79
N LEU A 75 -8.35 10.49 -4.00
CA LEU A 75 -8.01 9.10 -4.26
C LEU A 75 -6.61 9.00 -4.80
N GLY A 76 -5.88 7.99 -4.31
CA GLY A 76 -4.60 7.58 -4.86
C GLY A 76 -4.59 6.11 -5.22
N LEU A 77 -3.69 5.73 -6.12
CA LEU A 77 -3.49 4.35 -6.54
C LEU A 77 -2.00 4.08 -6.72
N LYS A 78 -1.54 2.97 -6.14
CA LYS A 78 -0.17 2.50 -6.32
C LYS A 78 -0.17 1.00 -6.62
N ARG A 79 0.75 0.55 -7.48
CA ARG A 79 0.83 -0.88 -7.81
C ARG A 79 1.46 -1.60 -6.63
N ALA A 80 0.88 -2.72 -6.24
CA ALA A 80 1.37 -3.49 -5.09
C ALA A 80 2.85 -3.91 -5.23
N PHE A 81 3.30 -4.22 -6.45
CA PHE A 81 4.70 -4.53 -6.76
C PHE A 81 5.68 -3.37 -6.58
N GLU A 82 5.21 -2.13 -6.47
CA GLU A 82 6.07 -0.99 -6.13
C GLU A 82 6.40 -0.98 -4.64
N ILE A 83 5.41 -1.33 -3.80
CA ILE A 83 5.50 -1.23 -2.32
C ILE A 83 6.00 -2.53 -1.68
N PHE A 84 5.72 -3.69 -2.29
CA PHE A 84 6.07 -4.97 -1.67
C PHE A 84 7.58 -5.10 -1.39
N PRO A 85 7.99 -5.72 -0.27
CA PRO A 85 9.40 -6.01 -0.04
C PRO A 85 9.93 -7.01 -1.07
N GLY A 86 11.22 -6.95 -1.37
CA GLY A 86 11.87 -7.80 -2.39
C GLY A 86 11.61 -9.30 -2.19
N GLY A 87 11.67 -9.77 -0.94
CA GLY A 87 11.37 -11.17 -0.60
C GLY A 87 9.94 -11.58 -0.93
N LEU A 88 8.95 -10.70 -0.69
CA LEU A 88 7.56 -10.96 -1.07
C LEU A 88 7.38 -10.97 -2.59
N LYS A 89 8.01 -10.02 -3.32
CA LYS A 89 7.99 -10.01 -4.79
C LYS A 89 8.57 -11.32 -5.35
N GLY A 90 9.66 -11.82 -4.77
CA GLY A 90 10.28 -13.09 -5.16
C GLY A 90 9.34 -14.28 -5.00
N ARG A 91 8.69 -14.40 -3.84
CA ARG A 91 7.71 -15.45 -3.56
C ARG A 91 6.53 -15.42 -4.53
N ILE A 92 5.92 -14.26 -4.73
CA ILE A 92 4.77 -14.11 -5.66
C ILE A 92 5.18 -14.48 -7.10
N LYS A 93 6.38 -14.08 -7.54
CA LYS A 93 6.89 -14.46 -8.87
C LYS A 93 7.10 -15.96 -9.00
N ALA A 94 7.65 -16.61 -7.97
CA ALA A 94 7.86 -18.06 -7.96
C ALA A 94 6.54 -18.83 -8.04
N ASP A 95 5.53 -18.44 -7.24
CA ASP A 95 4.21 -19.07 -7.27
C ASP A 95 3.54 -18.94 -8.65
N ARG A 96 3.57 -17.73 -9.23
CA ARG A 96 3.04 -17.49 -10.59
C ARG A 96 3.78 -18.29 -11.66
N LYS A 97 5.12 -18.40 -11.54
CA LYS A 97 5.93 -19.19 -12.46
C LYS A 97 5.57 -20.68 -12.38
N ARG A 98 5.35 -21.22 -11.18
CA ARG A 98 4.93 -22.62 -11.01
C ARG A 98 3.62 -22.90 -11.74
N GLU A 99 2.59 -22.08 -11.52
CA GLU A 99 1.29 -22.23 -12.20
C GLU A 99 1.41 -22.10 -13.72
N PHE A 100 2.23 -21.16 -14.19
CA PHE A 100 2.50 -20.99 -15.61
C PHE A 100 3.19 -22.23 -16.20
N ASP A 101 4.24 -22.73 -15.56
CA ASP A 101 5.02 -23.89 -16.03
C ASP A 101 4.13 -25.14 -16.10
N GLU A 102 3.20 -25.32 -15.17
CA GLU A 102 2.23 -26.42 -15.20
C GLU A 102 1.28 -26.34 -16.40
N LYS A 103 0.71 -25.16 -16.66
CA LYS A 103 -0.17 -24.93 -17.82
C LYS A 103 0.60 -25.07 -19.13
N HIS A 104 1.82 -24.54 -19.18
CA HIS A 104 2.68 -24.60 -20.35
C HIS A 104 3.04 -26.04 -20.71
N ARG A 105 3.44 -26.87 -19.72
CA ARG A 105 3.74 -28.29 -19.96
C ARG A 105 2.54 -29.05 -20.54
N LYS A 106 1.32 -28.77 -20.04
CA LYS A 106 0.10 -29.37 -20.60
C LYS A 106 -0.12 -28.97 -22.05
N ALA A 107 -0.05 -27.67 -22.36
CA ALA A 107 -0.24 -27.16 -23.71
C ALA A 107 0.82 -27.70 -24.70
N VAL A 108 2.08 -27.82 -24.29
CA VAL A 108 3.15 -28.42 -25.11
C VAL A 108 2.85 -29.89 -25.42
N THR A 109 2.38 -30.65 -24.42
CA THR A 109 2.03 -32.06 -24.61
C THR A 109 0.86 -32.24 -25.57
N GLU A 110 -0.15 -31.37 -25.50
CA GLU A 110 -1.29 -31.38 -26.43
C GLU A 110 -0.87 -31.06 -27.85
N ALA A 111 -0.04 -30.03 -28.04
CA ALA A 111 0.45 -29.63 -29.36
C ALA A 111 1.32 -30.70 -30.03
N GLN A 112 2.06 -31.50 -29.26
CA GLN A 112 2.88 -32.61 -29.79
C GLN A 112 2.07 -33.85 -30.19
N ARG A 113 0.80 -33.94 -29.76
CA ARG A 113 -0.11 -35.05 -30.10
C ARG A 113 -0.99 -34.77 -31.32
N ALA A 114 -1.07 -33.50 -31.73
CA ALA A 114 -1.77 -33.06 -32.93
C ALA A 114 -0.89 -33.24 -34.18
#